data_AF-A0A2G5UQS4-F1
#
_entry.id   AF-A0A2G5UQS4-F1
#
_cell.length_a   1.000
_cell.length_b   1.000
_cell.length_c   1.000
_cell.angle_alpha   90.00
_cell.angle_beta   90.00
_cell.angle_gamma   90.00
#
_symmetry.space_group_name_H-M   'P 1'
#
loop_
_entity.id
_entity.type
_entity.pdbx_description
1 polymer ?
#
loop_
_entity_poly.entity_id
_entity_poly.type
_entity_poly.pdbx_seq_one_letter_code
_entity_poly.pdbx_strand_id
1 'polypeptide(L)'
;MSRPLTFDLRQTVIDRMDLGTRFLLSQKCPALRRTNQRCPDKATTVEIKKDSVRINNTTFYVKKYQSGQHMEISEDDGDSKKVILKTTVPLRVAKKKLFETIMKRRSGVVKIKNLSIIGDLNLPPNLKLCVRNLKVAKPAFSFLEDFSEKQRRTSTLIVDLQKVLTADSFPLESLEMDYNFAVISNIPTKTLITTRQQFSMEGPAHEPVDIHRIHVKNCVSDWLDAGYLVARWQMSKPEIGRHWSLEGCYNVVDSIYTAAAKAPGAQKRFSGNGFFGDVTFPIDEEKVLNVFIEVVEKENGTEEYEVHFKVDPKL
;
A
#
# COMPACT_ATOMS: atom_id res chain seq x y z
N MET A 1 22.23 49.23 12.37
CA MET A 1 22.66 48.15 11.47
C MET A 1 21.79 46.92 11.72
N SER A 2 20.91 46.57 10.78
CA SER A 2 20.08 45.36 10.86
C SER A 2 20.97 44.13 10.69
N ARG A 3 21.09 43.29 11.71
CA ARG A 3 21.72 41.97 11.59
C ARG A 3 20.99 41.21 10.46
N PRO A 4 21.69 40.66 9.46
CA PRO A 4 21.03 39.84 8.45
C PRO A 4 20.43 38.61 9.15
N LEU A 5 19.18 38.28 8.83
CA LEU A 5 18.54 37.06 9.31
C LEU A 5 19.46 35.87 9.00
N THR A 6 19.92 35.17 10.03
CA THR A 6 20.85 34.01 9.95
C THR A 6 20.23 32.76 9.33
N PHE A 7 18.95 32.82 8.93
CA PHE A 7 18.23 31.71 8.32
C PHE A 7 18.09 31.93 6.80
N ASP A 8 18.43 30.92 6.01
CA ASP A 8 18.08 30.88 4.59
C ASP A 8 16.55 30.75 4.46
N LEU A 9 15.88 31.89 4.35
CA LEU A 9 14.42 32.01 4.20
C LEU A 9 13.90 31.14 3.05
N ARG A 10 14.70 30.92 2.00
CA ARG A 10 14.30 30.10 0.85
C ARG A 10 14.17 28.63 1.25
N GLN A 11 15.09 28.13 2.06
CA GLN A 11 15.04 26.76 2.55
C GLN A 11 13.84 26.54 3.47
N THR A 12 13.60 27.45 4.42
CA THR A 12 12.45 27.35 5.33
C THR A 12 11.11 27.40 4.59
N VAL A 13 10.98 28.27 3.59
CA VAL A 13 9.76 28.35 2.77
C VAL A 13 9.58 27.07 1.95
N ILE A 14 10.63 26.57 1.29
CA ILE A 14 10.55 25.35 0.49
C ILE A 14 10.26 24.11 1.35
N ASP A 15 10.83 24.01 2.55
CA ASP A 15 10.60 22.88 3.46
C ASP A 15 9.14 22.79 3.94
N ARG A 16 8.46 23.94 4.06
CA ARG A 16 7.03 24.02 4.41
C ARG A 16 6.08 23.84 3.23
N MET A 17 6.59 23.86 1.99
CA MET A 17 5.76 23.66 0.81
C MET A 17 5.43 22.19 0.57
N ASP A 18 4.21 21.93 0.12
CA ASP A 18 3.80 20.61 -0.36
C ASP A 18 4.72 20.09 -1.47
N LEU A 19 4.96 18.77 -1.48
CA LEU A 19 5.86 18.10 -2.40
C LEU A 19 5.47 18.28 -3.88
N GLY A 20 4.17 18.29 -4.18
CA GLY A 20 3.63 18.58 -5.50
C GLY A 20 3.89 20.03 -5.91
N THR A 21 3.66 20.97 -5.00
CA THR A 21 3.98 22.40 -5.21
C THR A 21 5.46 22.64 -5.44
N ARG A 22 6.34 21.99 -4.67
CA ARG A 22 7.79 22.05 -4.84
C ARG A 22 8.23 21.53 -6.21
N PHE A 23 7.62 20.45 -6.69
CA PHE A 23 7.86 19.97 -8.05
C PHE A 23 7.51 21.05 -9.09
N LEU A 24 6.31 21.64 -9.02
CA LEU A 24 5.89 22.72 -9.93
C LEU A 24 6.85 23.90 -9.92
N LEU A 25 7.24 24.34 -8.72
CA LEU A 25 8.16 25.45 -8.53
C LEU A 25 9.53 25.15 -9.14
N SER A 26 10.06 23.95 -8.94
CA SER A 26 11.35 23.52 -9.50
C SER A 26 11.37 23.36 -11.03
N GLN A 27 10.19 23.16 -11.63
CA GLN A 27 10.01 23.16 -13.08
C GLN A 27 9.99 24.59 -13.63
N LYS A 28 9.21 25.49 -13.02
CA LYS A 28 9.11 26.90 -13.45
C LYS A 28 10.37 27.71 -13.15
N CYS A 29 11.02 27.45 -12.01
CA CYS A 29 12.22 28.15 -11.57
C CYS A 29 13.37 27.17 -11.29
N PRO A 30 14.20 26.85 -12.30
CA PRO A 30 15.33 25.93 -12.15
C PRO A 30 16.34 26.33 -11.06
N ALA A 31 16.47 27.63 -10.76
CA ALA A 31 17.38 28.14 -9.75
C ALA A 31 17.08 27.61 -8.33
N LEU A 32 15.81 27.29 -8.04
CA LEU A 32 15.39 26.77 -6.73
C LEU A 32 15.64 25.27 -6.55
N ARG A 33 16.11 24.56 -7.60
CA ARG A 33 16.33 23.11 -7.55
C ARG A 33 17.33 22.69 -6.48
N ARG A 34 18.43 23.43 -6.32
CA ARG A 34 19.45 23.12 -5.31
C ARG A 34 18.90 23.23 -3.89
N THR A 35 18.14 24.29 -3.60
CA THR A 35 17.49 24.46 -2.29
C THR A 35 16.43 23.38 -2.06
N ASN A 36 15.66 23.05 -3.09
CA ASN A 36 14.67 21.97 -3.05
C ASN A 36 15.29 20.61 -2.72
N GLN A 37 16.46 20.29 -3.27
CA GLN A 37 17.15 19.02 -2.99
C GLN A 37 17.68 18.90 -1.56
N ARG A 38 17.86 20.02 -0.84
CA ARG A 38 18.29 20.04 0.56
C ARG A 38 17.14 19.86 1.54
N CYS A 39 15.90 20.05 1.09
CA CYS A 39 14.72 19.95 1.95
C CYS A 39 14.20 18.50 1.93
N PRO A 40 13.88 17.91 3.09
CA PRO A 40 13.27 16.58 3.18
C PRO A 40 12.05 16.45 2.26
N ASP A 41 11.99 15.36 1.50
CA ASP A 41 10.82 15.06 0.68
C ASP A 41 9.83 14.25 1.50
N LYS A 42 8.69 14.86 1.84
CA LYS A 42 7.62 14.24 2.62
C LYS A 42 6.29 14.37 1.90
N ALA A 43 5.49 13.30 1.91
CA ALA A 43 4.12 13.31 1.40
C ALA A 43 3.21 12.51 2.34
N THR A 44 1.98 13.01 2.54
CA THR A 44 0.95 12.29 3.29
C THR A 44 0.31 11.22 2.42
N THR A 45 0.02 11.54 1.16
CA THR A 45 -0.56 10.60 0.20
C THR A 45 0.17 10.70 -1.13
N VAL A 46 0.50 9.55 -1.71
CA VAL A 46 0.96 9.43 -3.09
C VAL A 46 0.15 8.34 -3.75
N GLU A 47 -0.52 8.66 -4.83
CA GLU A 47 -1.35 7.72 -5.59
C GLU A 47 -0.88 7.70 -7.04
N ILE A 48 -0.43 6.55 -7.50
CA ILE A 48 0.06 6.34 -8.86
C ILE A 48 -1.01 5.58 -9.62
N LYS A 49 -1.64 6.23 -10.60
CA LYS A 49 -2.61 5.61 -11.52
C LYS A 49 -2.00 5.47 -12.91
N LYS A 50 -2.64 4.66 -13.75
CA LYS A 50 -2.30 4.50 -15.18
C LYS A 50 -2.11 5.82 -15.93
N ASP A 51 -2.97 6.80 -15.65
CA ASP A 51 -3.04 8.06 -16.43
C ASP A 51 -2.73 9.32 -15.60
N SER A 52 -2.52 9.18 -14.29
CA SER A 52 -2.30 10.31 -13.39
C SER A 52 -1.47 9.94 -12.18
N VAL A 53 -0.87 10.94 -11.56
CA VAL A 53 -0.17 10.80 -10.27
C VAL A 53 -0.74 11.86 -9.35
N ARG A 54 -1.21 11.48 -8.17
CA ARG A 54 -1.65 12.40 -7.14
C ARG A 54 -0.64 12.41 -6.00
N ILE A 55 -0.24 13.60 -5.55
CA ILE A 55 0.62 13.83 -4.39
C ILE A 55 -0.13 14.81 -3.50
N ASN A 56 -0.54 14.36 -2.31
CA ASN A 56 -1.43 15.10 -1.43
C ASN A 56 -2.65 15.60 -2.22
N ASN A 57 -2.88 16.91 -2.27
CA ASN A 57 -4.02 17.52 -2.95
C ASN A 57 -3.74 17.86 -4.42
N THR A 58 -2.54 17.57 -4.94
CA THR A 58 -2.17 17.90 -6.32
C THR A 58 -2.22 16.66 -7.22
N THR A 59 -3.04 16.69 -8.26
CA THR A 59 -3.14 15.63 -9.26
C THR A 59 -2.51 16.06 -10.59
N PHE A 60 -1.55 15.27 -11.06
CA PHE A 60 -0.81 15.47 -12.30
C PHE A 60 -1.37 14.59 -13.41
N TYR A 61 -1.58 15.19 -14.58
CA TYR A 61 -1.98 14.55 -15.82
C TYR A 61 -1.03 14.92 -16.96
N VAL A 62 -1.09 14.17 -18.04
CA VAL A 62 -0.32 14.47 -19.27
C VAL A 62 -1.26 14.70 -20.45
N LYS A 63 -1.03 15.77 -21.21
CA LYS A 63 -1.72 16.06 -22.48
C LYS A 63 -0.72 16.35 -23.61
N LYS A 64 -1.18 16.23 -24.86
CA LYS A 64 -0.36 16.51 -26.04
C LYS A 64 -0.07 18.01 -26.08
N TYR A 65 1.19 18.37 -26.32
CA TYR A 65 1.56 19.75 -26.59
C TYR A 65 1.06 20.15 -27.97
N GLN A 66 0.22 21.18 -28.05
CA GLN A 66 -0.30 21.73 -29.30
C GLN A 66 0.34 23.10 -29.61
N SER A 67 0.41 24.00 -28.62
CA SER A 67 1.22 25.23 -28.60
C SER A 67 1.08 25.91 -27.21
N GLY A 68 1.93 26.89 -26.89
CA GLY A 68 1.83 27.70 -25.66
C GLY A 68 2.68 27.22 -24.47
N GLN A 69 2.21 27.41 -23.23
CA GLN A 69 2.98 26.99 -22.04
C GLN A 69 3.10 25.46 -21.95
N HIS A 70 4.26 24.95 -21.55
CA HIS A 70 4.52 23.52 -21.32
C HIS A 70 3.74 22.92 -20.13
N MET A 71 3.08 23.75 -19.33
CA MET A 71 2.32 23.36 -18.16
C MET A 71 1.09 24.24 -18.02
N GLU A 72 -0.05 23.62 -17.74
CA GLU A 72 -1.29 24.31 -17.39
C GLU A 72 -1.72 23.87 -16.00
N ILE A 73 -2.14 24.84 -15.18
CA ILE A 73 -2.77 24.58 -13.89
C ILE A 73 -4.26 24.88 -14.11
N SER A 74 -5.11 23.88 -13.92
CA SER A 74 -6.55 23.95 -14.15
C SER A 74 -7.24 23.55 -12.86
N GLU A 75 -8.29 24.27 -12.44
CA GLU A 75 -9.06 24.03 -11.21
C GLU A 75 -8.20 24.01 -9.92
N ASP A 76 -8.40 25.05 -9.12
CA ASP A 76 -7.96 25.17 -7.73
C ASP A 76 -9.22 25.53 -6.94
N ASP A 77 -10.03 24.53 -6.58
CA ASP A 77 -11.28 24.70 -5.83
C ASP A 77 -11.02 24.77 -4.31
N GLY A 78 -9.83 25.21 -3.91
CA GLY A 78 -9.35 25.22 -2.52
C GLY A 78 -8.91 23.84 -2.00
N ASP A 79 -9.63 22.77 -2.35
CA ASP A 79 -9.40 21.42 -1.80
C ASP A 79 -8.57 20.50 -2.69
N SER A 80 -8.55 20.73 -4.00
CA SER A 80 -7.76 19.93 -4.93
C SER A 80 -7.22 20.75 -6.10
N LYS A 81 -5.99 20.45 -6.48
CA LYS A 81 -5.26 21.14 -7.55
C LYS A 81 -4.98 20.19 -8.69
N LYS A 82 -5.36 20.56 -9.92
CA LYS A 82 -5.08 19.76 -11.10
C LYS A 82 -4.03 20.41 -12.00
N VAL A 83 -3.02 19.62 -12.36
CA VAL A 83 -1.87 20.05 -13.14
C VAL A 83 -1.80 19.22 -14.41
N ILE A 84 -1.76 19.89 -15.55
CA ILE A 84 -1.60 19.27 -16.86
C ILE A 84 -0.18 19.56 -17.34
N LEU A 85 0.62 18.50 -17.45
CA LEU A 85 1.94 18.53 -18.07
C LEU A 85 1.79 18.30 -19.58
N LYS A 86 2.17 19.28 -20.40
CA LYS A 86 2.12 19.11 -21.85
C LYS A 86 3.39 18.44 -22.34
N THR A 87 3.25 17.47 -23.24
CA THR A 87 4.37 16.68 -23.76
C THR A 87 4.36 16.60 -25.29
N THR A 88 5.55 16.57 -25.89
CA THR A 88 5.78 16.25 -27.30
C THR A 88 5.97 14.75 -27.53
N VAL A 89 6.25 13.99 -26.47
CA VAL A 89 6.39 12.53 -26.49
C VAL A 89 5.00 11.88 -26.66
N PRO A 90 4.88 10.73 -27.36
CA PRO A 90 3.62 10.01 -27.45
C PRO A 90 2.93 9.82 -26.09
N LEU A 91 1.64 10.15 -26.02
CA LEU A 91 0.87 10.19 -24.77
C LEU A 91 0.98 8.89 -23.95
N ARG A 92 0.94 7.74 -24.62
CA ARG A 92 1.07 6.43 -23.98
C ARG A 92 2.40 6.27 -23.23
N VAL A 93 3.50 6.76 -23.81
CA VAL A 93 4.83 6.71 -23.20
C VAL A 93 4.94 7.71 -22.06
N ALA A 94 4.42 8.92 -22.27
CA ALA A 94 4.50 9.98 -21.27
C ALA A 94 3.66 9.68 -20.02
N LYS A 95 2.49 9.05 -20.17
CA LYS A 95 1.67 8.54 -19.05
C LYS A 95 2.43 7.51 -18.22
N LYS A 96 3.05 6.52 -18.87
CA LYS A 96 3.88 5.50 -18.19
C LYS A 96 5.07 6.10 -17.42
N LYS A 97 5.68 7.15 -17.95
CA LYS A 97 6.83 7.84 -17.35
C LYS A 97 6.46 9.03 -16.47
N LEU A 98 5.18 9.25 -16.18
CA LEU A 98 4.72 10.43 -15.44
C LEU A 98 5.31 10.45 -14.03
N PHE A 99 5.13 9.36 -13.28
CA PHE A 99 5.67 9.24 -11.93
C PHE A 99 7.20 9.36 -11.94
N GLU A 100 7.85 8.68 -12.90
CA GLU A 100 9.29 8.79 -13.08
C GLU A 100 9.72 10.24 -13.28
N THR A 101 9.04 10.98 -14.15
CA THR A 101 9.34 12.39 -14.45
C THR A 101 9.18 13.30 -13.22
N ILE A 102 8.18 13.04 -12.39
CA ILE A 102 7.94 13.80 -11.15
C ILE A 102 9.05 13.53 -10.13
N MET A 103 9.57 12.30 -10.07
CA MET A 103 10.54 11.86 -9.05
C MET A 103 12.01 11.86 -9.51
N LYS A 104 12.30 11.91 -10.82
CA LYS A 104 13.63 11.70 -11.44
C LYS A 104 14.79 12.52 -10.86
N ARG A 105 14.50 13.70 -10.28
CA ARG A 105 15.52 14.65 -9.81
C ARG A 105 15.64 14.72 -8.29
N ARG A 106 15.00 13.79 -7.59
CA ARG A 106 15.06 13.65 -6.13
C ARG A 106 16.19 12.68 -5.81
N SER A 107 17.15 13.13 -5.02
CA SER A 107 18.35 12.38 -4.65
C SER A 107 18.31 11.82 -3.23
N GLY A 108 17.24 12.09 -2.49
CA GLY A 108 17.05 11.62 -1.12
C GLY A 108 15.92 10.61 -0.98
N VAL A 109 15.76 10.10 0.25
CA VAL A 109 14.63 9.24 0.63
C VAL A 109 13.37 10.08 0.72
N VAL A 110 12.33 9.72 -0.04
CA VAL A 110 11.01 10.34 0.04
C VAL A 110 10.20 9.60 1.10
N LYS A 111 9.81 10.29 2.16
CA LYS A 111 8.96 9.75 3.22
C LYS A 111 7.49 9.88 2.83
N ILE A 112 6.77 8.77 2.75
CA ILE A 112 5.37 8.70 2.31
C ILE A 112 4.57 8.01 3.40
N LYS A 113 3.53 8.68 3.93
CA LYS A 113 2.62 8.03 4.88
C LYS A 113 1.75 6.99 4.19
N ASN A 114 1.10 7.34 3.08
CA ASN A 114 0.23 6.42 2.34
C ASN A 114 0.62 6.38 0.86
N LEU A 115 1.10 5.24 0.38
CA LEU A 115 1.42 5.00 -1.02
C LEU A 115 0.35 4.06 -1.62
N SER A 116 -0.33 4.52 -2.67
CA SER A 116 -1.29 3.72 -3.43
C SER A 116 -0.80 3.56 -4.86
N ILE A 117 -0.73 2.32 -5.35
CA ILE A 117 -0.29 2.03 -6.71
C ILE A 117 -1.38 1.25 -7.44
N ILE A 118 -1.95 1.89 -8.46
CA ILE A 118 -3.10 1.42 -9.21
C ILE A 118 -2.66 1.19 -10.66
N GLY A 119 -2.33 -0.07 -10.97
CA GLY A 119 -1.79 -0.51 -12.27
C GLY A 119 -0.32 -0.96 -12.21
N ASP A 120 0.33 -1.04 -13.37
CA ASP A 120 1.71 -1.51 -13.47
C ASP A 120 2.71 -0.44 -12.96
N LEU A 121 3.66 -0.85 -12.11
CA LEU A 121 4.73 0.03 -11.61
C LEU A 121 5.74 0.36 -12.72
N ASN A 122 6.11 1.64 -12.80
CA ASN A 122 7.37 2.07 -13.44
C ASN A 122 8.07 3.03 -12.47
N LEU A 123 8.81 2.47 -11.51
CA LEU A 123 9.54 3.27 -10.53
C LEU A 123 10.92 3.67 -11.08
N PRO A 124 11.40 4.90 -10.80
CA PRO A 124 12.76 5.27 -11.12
C PRO A 124 13.78 4.35 -10.41
N PRO A 125 14.86 3.92 -11.08
CA PRO A 125 15.82 2.97 -10.51
C PRO A 125 16.57 3.51 -9.28
N ASN A 126 16.72 4.84 -9.19
CA ASN A 126 17.43 5.51 -8.10
C ASN A 126 16.49 6.09 -7.03
N LEU A 127 15.17 5.86 -7.14
CA LEU A 127 14.22 6.36 -6.16
C LEU A 127 14.33 5.54 -4.87
N LYS A 128 14.36 6.22 -3.74
CA LYS A 128 14.26 5.61 -2.41
C LYS A 128 13.04 6.14 -1.69
N LEU A 129 12.18 5.24 -1.22
CA LEU A 129 10.94 5.54 -0.53
C LEU A 129 10.97 4.94 0.87
N CYS A 130 10.57 5.73 1.87
CA CYS A 130 10.23 5.26 3.20
C CYS A 130 8.71 5.32 3.32
N VAL A 131 8.03 4.17 3.34
CA VAL A 131 6.57 4.07 3.28
C VAL A 131 6.04 3.52 4.59
N ARG A 132 4.90 4.05 5.07
CA ARG A 132 4.21 3.55 6.27
C ARG A 132 3.03 2.64 5.93
N ASN A 133 2.18 3.07 5.00
CA ASN A 133 1.02 2.33 4.50
C ASN A 133 1.15 2.14 2.99
N LEU A 134 0.99 0.91 2.51
CA LEU A 134 1.08 0.56 1.09
C LEU A 134 -0.23 -0.06 0.62
N LYS A 135 -0.76 0.44 -0.50
CA LYS A 135 -1.90 -0.13 -1.21
C LYS A 135 -1.49 -0.44 -2.63
N VAL A 136 -1.82 -1.63 -3.12
CA VAL A 136 -1.60 -2.01 -4.51
C VAL A 136 -2.87 -2.62 -5.10
N ALA A 137 -3.29 -2.11 -6.24
CA ALA A 137 -4.49 -2.56 -6.94
C ALA A 137 -4.28 -2.54 -8.46
N LYS A 138 -5.09 -3.29 -9.21
CA LYS A 138 -5.10 -3.31 -10.68
C LYS A 138 -6.54 -3.19 -11.19
N PRO A 139 -6.93 -2.04 -11.77
CA PRO A 139 -8.35 -1.70 -11.99
C PRO A 139 -9.03 -2.38 -13.20
N ALA A 140 -8.42 -3.38 -13.85
CA ALA A 140 -8.99 -3.96 -15.08
C ALA A 140 -8.37 -5.32 -15.45
N PHE A 141 -8.60 -6.37 -14.67
CA PHE A 141 -8.24 -7.72 -15.08
C PHE A 141 -9.35 -8.74 -14.82
N SER A 142 -9.46 -9.71 -15.73
CA SER A 142 -10.49 -10.73 -15.71
C SER A 142 -10.38 -11.59 -14.45
N PHE A 143 -11.49 -11.88 -13.79
CA PHE A 143 -11.56 -12.88 -12.73
C PHE A 143 -11.12 -14.27 -13.22
N LEU A 144 -11.21 -14.53 -14.53
CA LEU A 144 -10.74 -15.74 -15.22
C LEU A 144 -9.23 -15.75 -15.49
N GLU A 145 -8.50 -14.73 -15.07
CA GLU A 145 -7.05 -14.72 -15.23
C GLU A 145 -6.42 -15.87 -14.43
N ASP A 146 -5.57 -16.65 -15.11
CA ASP A 146 -4.82 -17.75 -14.53
C ASP A 146 -4.03 -17.28 -13.30
N PHE A 147 -4.12 -18.07 -12.23
CA PHE A 147 -3.36 -17.84 -11.01
C PHE A 147 -1.86 -17.67 -11.29
N SER A 148 -1.31 -18.42 -12.24
CA SER A 148 0.10 -18.33 -12.63
C SER A 148 0.49 -16.91 -13.07
N GLU A 149 -0.41 -16.18 -13.73
CA GLU A 149 -0.19 -14.81 -14.17
C GLU A 149 -0.30 -13.81 -12.99
N LYS A 150 -1.26 -14.03 -12.08
CA LYS A 150 -1.35 -13.27 -10.82
C LYS A 150 -0.10 -13.47 -9.96
N GLN A 151 0.47 -14.68 -9.94
CA GLN A 151 1.72 -15.02 -9.27
C GLN A 151 2.89 -14.30 -9.94
N ARG A 152 3.05 -14.40 -11.26
CA ARG A 152 4.11 -13.68 -11.99
C ARG A 152 4.06 -12.16 -11.73
N ARG A 153 2.86 -11.60 -11.64
CA ARG A 153 2.63 -10.18 -11.33
C ARG A 153 3.06 -9.80 -9.92
N THR A 154 2.61 -10.54 -8.90
CA THR A 154 3.01 -10.24 -7.53
C THR A 154 4.52 -10.38 -7.33
N SER A 155 5.18 -11.33 -8.01
CA SER A 155 6.64 -11.49 -7.95
C SER A 155 7.35 -10.25 -8.49
N THR A 156 6.90 -9.76 -9.64
CA THR A 156 7.45 -8.55 -10.26
C THR A 156 7.27 -7.34 -9.34
N LEU A 157 6.07 -7.16 -8.77
CA LEU A 157 5.78 -6.08 -7.83
C LEU A 157 6.73 -6.12 -6.62
N ILE A 158 6.91 -7.29 -6.01
CA ILE A 158 7.77 -7.48 -4.84
C ILE A 158 9.21 -7.08 -5.15
N VAL A 159 9.75 -7.55 -6.28
CA VAL A 159 11.10 -7.22 -6.74
C VAL A 159 11.25 -5.71 -6.99
N ASP A 160 10.25 -5.07 -7.58
CA ASP A 160 10.30 -3.63 -7.85
C ASP A 160 10.17 -2.78 -6.58
N LEU A 161 9.35 -3.21 -5.62
CA LEU A 161 9.24 -2.56 -4.32
C LEU A 161 10.57 -2.68 -3.53
N GLN A 162 11.26 -3.81 -3.59
CA GLN A 162 12.54 -3.99 -2.89
C GLN A 162 13.66 -3.08 -3.40
N LYS A 163 13.65 -2.76 -4.70
CA LYS A 163 14.62 -1.81 -5.26
C LYS A 163 14.44 -0.41 -4.67
N VAL A 164 13.22 -0.08 -4.27
CA VAL A 164 12.80 1.30 -3.99
C VAL A 164 12.52 1.56 -2.50
N LEU A 165 11.96 0.61 -1.77
CA LEU A 165 11.68 0.77 -0.34
C LEU A 165 12.98 0.71 0.48
N THR A 166 13.13 1.64 1.41
CA THR A 166 14.22 1.65 2.39
C THR A 166 13.87 0.77 3.59
N ALA A 167 14.90 0.34 4.34
CA ALA A 167 14.72 -0.41 5.59
C ALA A 167 13.79 0.31 6.58
N ASP A 168 13.87 1.65 6.65
CA ASP A 168 12.99 2.48 7.49
C ASP A 168 11.49 2.43 7.11
N SER A 169 11.11 1.74 6.03
CA SER A 169 9.70 1.47 5.73
C SER A 169 9.12 0.35 6.59
N PHE A 170 9.97 -0.38 7.32
CA PHE A 170 9.60 -1.61 8.00
C PHE A 170 9.71 -1.46 9.54
N PRO A 171 8.72 -1.97 10.29
CA PRO A 171 7.52 -2.61 9.78
C PRO A 171 6.58 -1.67 9.03
N LEU A 172 5.95 -2.17 7.95
CA LEU A 172 4.82 -1.45 7.37
C LEU A 172 3.66 -1.48 8.36
N GLU A 173 2.96 -0.36 8.51
CA GLU A 173 1.76 -0.32 9.34
C GLU A 173 0.58 -0.99 8.67
N SER A 174 0.42 -0.80 7.36
CA SER A 174 -0.58 -1.50 6.58
C SER A 174 -0.11 -1.86 5.16
N LEU A 175 -0.58 -3.02 4.70
CA LEU A 175 -0.48 -3.46 3.31
C LEU A 175 -1.87 -3.91 2.82
N GLU A 176 -2.42 -3.17 1.85
CA GLU A 176 -3.66 -3.50 1.14
C GLU A 176 -3.34 -4.01 -0.28
N MET A 177 -3.90 -5.16 -0.65
CA MET A 177 -3.72 -5.74 -1.99
C MET A 177 -5.08 -6.21 -2.54
N ASP A 178 -5.35 -6.00 -3.83
CA ASP A 178 -6.55 -6.55 -4.47
C ASP A 178 -6.35 -7.97 -5.03
N TYR A 179 -7.45 -8.58 -5.46
CA TYR A 179 -7.53 -9.95 -5.98
C TYR A 179 -6.72 -10.23 -7.25
N ASN A 180 -6.21 -9.19 -7.90
CA ASN A 180 -5.35 -9.34 -9.08
C ASN A 180 -3.93 -9.71 -8.70
N PHE A 181 -3.61 -9.69 -7.41
CA PHE A 181 -2.34 -10.16 -6.88
C PHE A 181 -2.54 -11.52 -6.24
N ALA A 182 -1.74 -12.49 -6.68
CA ALA A 182 -1.64 -13.75 -5.96
C ALA A 182 -0.67 -13.57 -4.80
N VAL A 183 -0.96 -14.22 -3.70
CA VAL A 183 0.04 -14.46 -2.67
C VAL A 183 0.98 -15.55 -3.22
N ILE A 184 2.32 -15.43 -3.07
CA ILE A 184 3.30 -16.33 -3.76
C ILE A 184 4.22 -17.06 -2.79
N SER A 185 4.45 -18.37 -2.90
CA SER A 185 5.46 -19.06 -2.07
C SER A 185 6.88 -18.79 -2.57
N ASN A 186 7.83 -18.63 -1.64
CA ASN A 186 9.29 -18.75 -1.88
C ASN A 186 10.01 -17.56 -2.52
N ILE A 187 9.59 -16.32 -2.29
CA ILE A 187 10.48 -15.18 -2.58
C ILE A 187 11.37 -14.96 -1.35
N PRO A 188 12.70 -15.01 -1.47
CA PRO A 188 13.63 -14.96 -0.35
C PRO A 188 13.76 -13.54 0.20
N THR A 189 12.68 -12.96 0.72
CA THR A 189 12.70 -11.57 1.17
C THR A 189 12.09 -11.39 2.54
N LYS A 190 12.85 -10.72 3.41
CA LYS A 190 12.55 -10.47 4.83
C LYS A 190 11.37 -9.52 5.06
N THR A 191 10.84 -8.90 4.00
CA THR A 191 10.08 -7.64 4.13
C THR A 191 8.81 -7.55 3.28
N LEU A 192 8.44 -8.56 2.48
CA LEU A 192 7.17 -8.52 1.73
C LEU A 192 6.51 -9.89 1.57
N ILE A 193 5.18 -9.89 1.67
CA ILE A 193 4.25 -11.02 1.71
C ILE A 193 4.53 -12.09 0.65
N THR A 194 4.92 -13.29 1.11
CA THR A 194 4.91 -14.54 0.33
C THR A 194 3.90 -15.53 0.95
N THR A 195 3.33 -16.50 0.21
CA THR A 195 2.32 -17.44 0.75
C THR A 195 2.85 -18.18 1.95
N ARG A 196 4.10 -18.68 1.91
CA ARG A 196 4.70 -19.33 3.09
C ARG A 196 4.77 -18.38 4.29
N GLN A 197 5.10 -17.10 4.06
CA GLN A 197 5.18 -16.05 5.08
C GLN A 197 3.82 -15.55 5.57
N GLN A 198 2.75 -15.55 4.76
CA GLN A 198 1.39 -15.27 5.26
C GLN A 198 0.97 -16.30 6.28
N PHE A 199 1.32 -17.57 6.02
CA PHE A 199 1.02 -18.64 6.94
C PHE A 199 1.92 -18.58 8.16
N SER A 200 3.24 -18.49 8.01
CA SER A 200 4.16 -18.58 9.15
C SER A 200 4.39 -17.29 9.92
N MET A 201 4.06 -16.11 9.35
CA MET A 201 4.66 -14.84 9.74
C MET A 201 6.18 -14.96 9.91
N GLU A 202 6.84 -15.89 9.25
CA GLU A 202 8.27 -16.17 9.35
C GLU A 202 8.88 -16.13 7.95
N GLY A 203 10.00 -15.43 7.83
CA GLY A 203 10.80 -15.25 6.65
C GLY A 203 11.46 -16.55 6.20
N PRO A 204 12.28 -16.51 5.14
CA PRO A 204 12.94 -17.69 4.58
C PRO A 204 13.85 -18.43 5.58
N ALA A 205 14.12 -17.81 6.73
CA ALA A 205 14.96 -18.29 7.83
C ALA A 205 14.26 -18.29 9.21
N HIS A 206 12.93 -18.43 9.27
CA HIS A 206 12.16 -18.38 10.52
C HIS A 206 12.08 -16.99 11.21
N GLU A 207 12.33 -15.89 10.50
CA GLU A 207 12.34 -14.51 11.06
C GLU A 207 10.99 -13.79 10.89
N PRO A 208 10.41 -13.10 11.89
CA PRO A 208 9.06 -12.54 11.78
C PRO A 208 8.83 -11.60 10.57
N VAL A 209 7.67 -11.69 9.89
CA VAL A 209 7.25 -10.73 8.86
C VAL A 209 6.93 -9.40 9.52
N ASP A 210 7.69 -8.38 9.14
CA ASP A 210 7.62 -7.06 9.76
C ASP A 210 6.51 -6.20 9.11
N ILE A 211 5.25 -6.62 9.26
CA ILE A 211 4.06 -5.84 8.83
C ILE A 211 2.96 -5.98 9.88
N HIS A 212 2.47 -4.85 10.41
CA HIS A 212 1.47 -4.87 11.48
C HIS A 212 0.08 -5.30 10.98
N ARG A 213 -0.35 -4.76 9.84
CA ARG A 213 -1.68 -5.03 9.29
C ARG A 213 -1.64 -5.42 7.81
N ILE A 214 -2.37 -6.47 7.47
CA ILE A 214 -2.51 -6.94 6.09
C ILE A 214 -3.99 -7.05 5.78
N HIS A 215 -4.40 -6.51 4.64
CA HIS A 215 -5.77 -6.57 4.18
C HIS A 215 -5.80 -6.96 2.70
N VAL A 216 -6.54 -8.01 2.36
CA VAL A 216 -6.65 -8.51 0.98
C VAL A 216 -8.08 -8.34 0.49
N LYS A 217 -8.24 -7.70 -0.67
CA LYS A 217 -9.55 -7.33 -1.22
C LYS A 217 -10.04 -8.21 -2.36
N ASN A 218 -11.37 -8.37 -2.44
CA ASN A 218 -12.10 -9.07 -3.50
C ASN A 218 -11.64 -10.53 -3.76
N CYS A 219 -11.28 -11.28 -2.73
CA CYS A 219 -10.82 -12.66 -2.88
C CYS A 219 -11.89 -13.57 -3.49
N VAL A 220 -11.52 -14.36 -4.50
CA VAL A 220 -12.38 -15.34 -5.17
C VAL A 220 -11.76 -16.73 -5.02
N SER A 221 -12.41 -17.55 -4.19
CA SER A 221 -12.32 -19.01 -3.96
C SER A 221 -11.01 -19.76 -4.24
N ASP A 222 -10.60 -20.54 -3.22
CA ASP A 222 -9.79 -21.78 -3.28
C ASP A 222 -8.26 -21.71 -3.02
N TRP A 223 -7.80 -20.92 -2.05
CA TRP A 223 -6.35 -20.72 -1.82
C TRP A 223 -5.88 -20.72 -0.37
N LEU A 224 -6.78 -20.63 0.62
CA LEU A 224 -6.40 -20.39 2.00
C LEU A 224 -6.89 -21.52 2.91
N ASP A 225 -5.97 -22.40 3.30
CA ASP A 225 -6.19 -23.31 4.42
C ASP A 225 -6.13 -22.49 5.73
N ALA A 226 -7.30 -22.03 6.17
CA ALA A 226 -7.44 -21.24 7.38
C ALA A 226 -6.96 -22.00 8.64
N GLY A 227 -7.09 -23.34 8.63
CA GLY A 227 -6.58 -24.18 9.72
C GLY A 227 -5.06 -24.13 9.79
N TYR A 228 -4.39 -24.18 8.63
CA TYR A 228 -2.94 -24.00 8.56
C TYR A 228 -2.50 -22.59 9.00
N LEU A 229 -3.24 -21.55 8.62
CA LEU A 229 -2.97 -20.17 9.06
C LEU A 229 -3.01 -20.05 10.59
N VAL A 230 -4.08 -20.55 11.21
CA VAL A 230 -4.25 -20.52 12.67
C VAL A 230 -3.13 -21.27 13.37
N ALA A 231 -2.85 -22.51 12.95
CA ALA A 231 -1.83 -23.35 13.57
C ALA A 231 -0.45 -22.68 13.55
N ARG A 232 -0.14 -21.97 12.46
CA ARG A 232 1.12 -21.25 12.33
C ARG A 232 1.19 -20.00 13.19
N TRP A 233 0.11 -19.25 13.34
CA TRP A 233 0.06 -18.09 14.25
C TRP A 233 0.25 -18.48 15.72
N GLN A 234 -0.27 -19.64 16.12
CA GLN A 234 0.00 -20.19 17.44
C GLN A 234 1.48 -20.54 17.64
N MET A 235 2.18 -20.98 16.58
CA MET A 235 3.62 -21.26 16.63
C MET A 235 4.48 -19.99 16.64
N SER A 236 4.16 -18.97 15.83
CA SER A 236 4.98 -17.77 15.67
C SER A 236 4.79 -16.71 16.76
N LYS A 237 3.76 -16.85 17.60
CA LYS A 237 3.45 -15.97 18.75
C LYS A 237 3.50 -14.46 18.43
N PRO A 238 2.75 -14.00 17.43
CA PRO A 238 2.75 -12.62 16.98
C PRO A 238 2.47 -11.62 18.11
N GLU A 239 2.90 -10.37 17.90
CA GLU A 239 2.65 -9.26 18.82
C GLU A 239 1.16 -8.90 18.89
N ILE A 240 0.74 -8.32 20.01
CA ILE A 240 -0.61 -7.77 20.16
C ILE A 240 -0.84 -6.66 19.13
N GLY A 241 -2.02 -6.64 18.52
CA GLY A 241 -2.40 -5.68 17.50
C GLY A 241 -2.04 -6.09 16.06
N ARG A 242 -1.37 -7.24 15.87
CA ARG A 242 -1.22 -7.85 14.54
C ARG A 242 -2.60 -8.22 14.00
N HIS A 243 -2.87 -7.83 12.76
CA HIS A 243 -4.20 -7.96 12.16
C HIS A 243 -4.11 -8.35 10.69
N TRP A 244 -4.73 -9.46 10.35
CA TRP A 244 -4.93 -9.89 8.98
C TRP A 244 -6.42 -9.91 8.66
N SER A 245 -6.80 -9.47 7.46
CA SER A 245 -8.20 -9.49 7.02
C SER A 245 -8.29 -9.80 5.53
N LEU A 246 -9.41 -10.44 5.16
CA LEU A 246 -9.70 -10.82 3.80
C LEU A 246 -11.16 -10.50 3.48
N GLU A 247 -11.35 -9.63 2.48
CA GLU A 247 -12.64 -9.24 1.90
C GLU A 247 -12.94 -10.16 0.71
N GLY A 248 -14.15 -10.71 0.65
CA GLY A 248 -14.59 -11.60 -0.41
C GLY A 248 -16.10 -11.81 -0.41
N CYS A 249 -16.58 -12.66 -1.33
CA CYS A 249 -17.98 -13.06 -1.31
C CYS A 249 -18.26 -14.00 -0.14
N TYR A 250 -19.54 -14.06 0.26
CA TYR A 250 -20.01 -14.84 1.40
C TYR A 250 -19.41 -16.25 1.47
N ASN A 251 -19.53 -17.02 0.38
CA ASN A 251 -19.06 -18.42 0.35
C ASN A 251 -17.56 -18.56 0.65
N VAL A 252 -16.74 -17.60 0.20
CA VAL A 252 -15.29 -17.61 0.44
C VAL A 252 -15.02 -17.35 1.92
N VAL A 253 -15.60 -16.28 2.44
CA VAL A 253 -15.42 -15.86 3.83
C VAL A 253 -15.96 -16.91 4.81
N ASP A 254 -17.14 -17.46 4.54
CA ASP A 254 -17.74 -18.54 5.33
C ASP A 254 -16.88 -19.82 5.30
N SER A 255 -16.33 -20.19 4.14
CA SER A 255 -15.44 -21.36 4.07
C SER A 255 -14.18 -21.21 4.91
N ILE A 256 -13.56 -20.02 4.88
CA ILE A 256 -12.34 -19.70 5.63
C ILE A 256 -12.66 -19.70 7.13
N TYR A 257 -13.72 -19.01 7.52
CA TYR A 257 -14.16 -18.96 8.91
C TYR A 257 -14.53 -20.35 9.43
N THR A 258 -15.29 -21.14 8.67
CA THR A 258 -15.67 -22.50 9.04
C THR A 258 -14.46 -23.42 9.18
N ALA A 259 -13.46 -23.28 8.31
CA ALA A 259 -12.21 -24.02 8.42
C ALA A 259 -11.43 -23.63 9.70
N ALA A 260 -11.34 -22.34 10.02
CA ALA A 260 -10.77 -21.88 11.29
C ALA A 260 -11.58 -22.41 12.49
N ALA A 261 -12.90 -22.28 12.49
CA ALA A 261 -13.77 -22.72 13.57
C ALA A 261 -13.69 -24.23 13.89
N LYS A 262 -13.25 -25.05 12.91
CA LYS A 262 -13.02 -26.49 13.05
C LYS A 262 -11.58 -26.85 13.43
N ALA A 263 -10.66 -25.88 13.41
CA ALA A 263 -9.26 -26.12 13.72
C ALA A 263 -9.07 -26.50 15.20
N PRO A 264 -8.07 -27.34 15.53
CA PRO A 264 -7.78 -27.72 16.92
C PRO A 264 -7.56 -26.50 17.82
N GLY A 265 -8.16 -26.52 19.02
CA GLY A 265 -8.02 -25.43 20.00
C GLY A 265 -8.96 -24.23 19.77
N ALA A 266 -9.84 -24.28 18.77
CA ALA A 266 -10.88 -23.28 18.56
C ALA A 266 -11.85 -23.20 19.74
N GLN A 267 -12.05 -22.00 20.29
CA GLN A 267 -13.02 -21.69 21.32
C GLN A 267 -14.05 -20.72 20.75
N LYS A 268 -15.27 -21.19 20.49
CA LYS A 268 -16.37 -20.36 20.02
C LYS A 268 -16.84 -19.42 21.13
N ARG A 269 -16.91 -18.14 20.84
CA ARG A 269 -17.58 -17.11 21.64
C ARG A 269 -18.77 -16.61 20.84
N PHE A 270 -19.96 -16.64 21.44
CA PHE A 270 -21.09 -15.90 20.90
C PHE A 270 -20.97 -14.46 21.38
N SER A 271 -20.32 -13.60 20.60
CA SER A 271 -20.42 -12.15 20.81
C SER A 271 -21.70 -11.65 20.14
N GLY A 272 -22.39 -10.72 20.79
CA GLY A 272 -23.78 -10.38 20.47
C GLY A 272 -24.03 -9.61 19.17
N ASN A 273 -23.01 -9.38 18.32
CA ASN A 273 -23.11 -8.44 17.19
C ASN A 273 -22.81 -9.05 15.80
N GLY A 274 -22.85 -10.37 15.62
CA GLY A 274 -22.66 -10.98 14.30
C GLY A 274 -23.42 -12.30 14.10
N PHE A 275 -23.84 -12.56 12.87
CA PHE A 275 -24.52 -13.80 12.46
C PHE A 275 -23.70 -15.08 12.68
N PHE A 276 -22.36 -14.97 12.80
CA PHE A 276 -21.43 -16.11 12.77
C PHE A 276 -20.75 -16.44 14.10
N GLY A 277 -20.93 -15.61 15.14
CA GLY A 277 -20.12 -15.67 16.36
C GLY A 277 -18.62 -15.42 16.09
N ASP A 278 -17.83 -15.34 17.17
CA ASP A 278 -16.37 -15.20 17.09
C ASP A 278 -15.71 -16.53 17.46
N VAL A 279 -14.56 -16.84 16.85
CA VAL A 279 -13.71 -17.96 17.26
C VAL A 279 -12.43 -17.41 17.83
N THR A 280 -12.00 -17.97 18.96
CA THR A 280 -10.78 -17.56 19.63
C THR A 280 -9.81 -18.73 19.75
N PHE A 281 -8.50 -18.46 19.64
CA PHE A 281 -7.44 -19.45 19.85
C PHE A 281 -6.43 -18.90 20.85
N PRO A 282 -6.15 -19.60 21.96
CA PRO A 282 -5.05 -19.20 22.83
C PRO A 282 -3.73 -19.31 22.05
N ILE A 283 -2.93 -18.24 22.10
CA ILE A 283 -1.55 -18.23 21.61
C ILE A 283 -0.60 -18.53 22.77
N ASP A 284 -0.77 -17.81 23.88
CA ASP A 284 -0.03 -18.00 25.13
C ASP A 284 -0.88 -17.53 26.35
N GLU A 285 -0.22 -17.25 27.48
CA GLU A 285 -0.88 -16.79 28.71
C GLU A 285 -1.43 -15.37 28.58
N GLU A 286 -0.87 -14.54 27.70
CA GLU A 286 -1.19 -13.12 27.56
C GLU A 286 -1.99 -12.81 26.29
N LYS A 287 -2.03 -13.71 25.31
CA LYS A 287 -2.55 -13.41 23.96
C LYS A 287 -3.55 -14.44 23.45
N VAL A 288 -4.49 -13.94 22.67
CA VAL A 288 -5.48 -14.74 21.95
C VAL A 288 -5.58 -14.27 20.49
N LEU A 289 -5.74 -15.22 19.57
CA LEU A 289 -6.12 -14.95 18.19
C LEU A 289 -7.65 -14.93 18.09
N ASN A 290 -8.22 -13.79 17.77
CA ASN A 290 -9.63 -13.62 17.49
C ASN A 290 -9.88 -13.72 15.98
N VAL A 291 -10.81 -14.60 15.59
CA VAL A 291 -11.27 -14.80 14.23
C VAL A 291 -12.76 -14.48 14.16
N PHE A 292 -13.12 -13.48 13.37
CA PHE A 292 -14.51 -12.98 13.28
C PHE A 292 -14.84 -12.52 11.87
N ILE A 293 -16.13 -12.44 11.56
CA ILE A 293 -16.64 -11.94 10.29
C ILE A 293 -17.26 -10.57 10.50
N GLU A 294 -16.90 -9.62 9.67
CA GLU A 294 -17.56 -8.31 9.55
C GLU A 294 -18.32 -8.23 8.22
N VAL A 295 -19.52 -7.64 8.24
CA VAL A 295 -20.28 -7.33 7.02
C VAL A 295 -20.07 -5.86 6.71
N VAL A 296 -19.49 -5.58 5.56
CA VAL A 296 -19.20 -4.23 5.09
C VAL A 296 -20.17 -3.87 3.98
N GLU A 297 -21.05 -2.92 4.26
CA GLU A 297 -21.96 -2.38 3.24
C GLU A 297 -21.22 -1.36 2.38
N LYS A 298 -21.11 -1.62 1.07
CA LYS A 298 -20.50 -0.69 0.12
C LYS A 298 -21.46 0.45 -0.24
N GLU A 299 -20.91 1.59 -0.69
CA GLU A 299 -21.67 2.77 -1.14
C GLU A 299 -22.72 2.46 -2.23
N ASN A 300 -22.56 1.36 -2.96
CA ASN A 300 -23.49 0.90 -3.99
C ASN A 300 -24.58 -0.07 -3.46
N GLY A 301 -24.69 -0.25 -2.14
CA GLY A 301 -25.65 -1.15 -1.48
C GLY A 301 -25.31 -2.63 -1.60
N THR A 302 -24.10 -2.98 -2.03
CA THR A 302 -23.65 -4.38 -2.07
C THR A 302 -22.99 -4.73 -0.73
N GLU A 303 -23.43 -5.82 -0.11
CA GLU A 303 -22.74 -6.38 1.05
C GLU A 303 -21.48 -7.11 0.62
N GLU A 304 -20.38 -6.82 1.28
CA GLU A 304 -19.19 -7.64 1.24
C GLU A 304 -18.87 -8.18 2.61
N TYR A 305 -18.24 -9.34 2.61
CA TYR A 305 -17.92 -10.05 3.83
C TYR A 305 -16.42 -9.96 4.02
N GLU A 306 -16.00 -9.71 5.25
CA GLU A 306 -14.59 -9.71 5.64
C GLU A 306 -14.37 -10.71 6.76
N VAL A 307 -13.37 -11.58 6.62
CA VAL A 307 -12.87 -12.40 7.73
C VAL A 307 -11.63 -11.77 8.31
N HIS A 308 -11.61 -11.58 9.62
CA HIS A 308 -10.52 -10.95 10.36
C HIS A 308 -9.84 -11.97 11.25
N PHE A 309 -8.52 -11.85 11.37
CA PHE A 309 -7.65 -12.63 12.23
C PHE A 309 -6.80 -11.61 13.01
N LYS A 310 -7.08 -11.43 14.30
CA LYS A 310 -6.51 -10.35 15.12
C LYS A 310 -5.93 -10.89 16.41
N VAL A 311 -4.69 -10.49 16.73
CA VAL A 311 -4.07 -10.80 18.01
C VAL A 311 -4.49 -9.76 19.04
N ASP A 312 -5.20 -10.20 20.06
CA ASP A 312 -5.66 -9.37 21.15
C ASP A 312 -5.08 -9.85 22.49
N PRO A 313 -4.99 -8.97 23.51
CA PRO A 313 -4.68 -9.41 24.85
C PRO A 313 -5.76 -10.38 25.35
N LYS A 314 -5.33 -11.41 26.07
CA LYS A 314 -6.22 -12.32 26.78
C LYS A 314 -6.81 -11.57 27.97
N LEU A 315 -8.12 -11.31 27.89
CA LEU A 315 -8.90 -10.74 29.00
C LEU A 315 -9.06 -11.76 30.13
#